data_AF-A0A1H4U0L7-F1
#
_entry.id   AF-A0A1H4U0L7-F1
#
_cell.length_a   1.000
_cell.length_b   1.000
_cell.length_c   1.000
_cell.angle_alpha   90.00
_cell.angle_beta   90.00
_cell.angle_gamma   90.00
#
_symmetry.space_group_name_H-M   'P 1'
#
loop_
_entity.id
_entity.type
_entity.pdbx_description
1 polymer ?
#
loop_
_entity_poly.entity_id
_entity_poly.type
_entity_poly.pdbx_seq_one_letter_code
_entity_poly.pdbx_strand_id
1 'polypeptide(L)'
;MHTQYAICKDHLTLQRTRASLRIPVERFRILHPEAPMDLREEIERDLSTEPVDRFAIEDALRAGRRTVVRRRALSALAATVASVAIATSLVVALDPGAAPSGDRVASRGADRCDLPSAGRTSAECEGYQLLQDDPVAYTSSGTLVIRDGWTYTARIMDPLVGVDAAAVEVTDGADTDWALLKEPGADGSLFAQHADPADLRGDLTFGAWVSYVASRWQGTPATLLVAYTRGGDLEALPGWAIRQQATGLTMPAGYRGPTGVDAVVQLDDDARTWYLVQRAGGMALAFPLFGRFGSVEDVLAHVSSPAYDPDRQCMLGEAQ
;
A
#
# COMPACT_ATOMS: atom_id res chain seq x y z
N MET A 1 7.92 21.18 -9.17
CA MET A 1 8.17 19.74 -8.95
C MET A 1 9.40 19.52 -8.06
N HIS A 2 9.36 19.92 -6.79
CA HIS A 2 10.41 19.64 -5.78
C HIS A 2 9.82 19.11 -4.46
N THR A 3 8.55 18.71 -4.45
CA THR A 3 7.77 18.49 -3.22
C THR A 3 8.07 17.16 -2.53
N GLN A 4 8.49 16.11 -3.26
CA GLN A 4 8.74 14.78 -2.68
C GLN A 4 10.01 14.72 -1.81
N TYR A 5 11.06 15.49 -2.13
CA TYR A 5 12.31 15.50 -1.34
C TYR A 5 12.17 16.19 0.03
N ALA A 6 11.13 17.01 0.23
CA ALA A 6 10.91 17.70 1.50
C ALA A 6 10.40 16.76 2.60
N ILE A 7 9.62 15.74 2.25
CA ILE A 7 8.83 14.97 3.21
C ILE A 7 9.69 13.94 3.99
N CYS A 8 10.63 13.25 3.33
CA CYS A 8 11.60 12.39 4.03
C CYS A 8 12.44 13.21 5.04
N LYS A 9 12.73 14.48 4.73
CA LYS A 9 13.48 15.37 5.63
C LYS A 9 12.67 15.76 6.87
N ASP A 10 11.38 15.97 6.75
CA ASP A 10 10.51 16.34 7.88
C ASP A 10 10.29 15.15 8.83
N HIS A 11 10.21 13.92 8.32
CA HIS A 11 10.14 12.70 9.14
C HIS A 11 11.41 12.47 9.97
N LEU A 12 12.59 12.74 9.40
CA LEU A 12 13.89 12.70 10.12
C LEU A 12 14.05 13.86 11.12
N THR A 13 13.45 15.02 10.85
CA THR A 13 13.54 16.20 11.73
C THR A 13 12.64 16.05 12.95
N LEU A 14 11.45 15.47 12.80
CA LEU A 14 10.54 15.19 13.92
C LEU A 14 11.11 14.18 14.92
N GLN A 15 11.90 13.19 14.49
CA GLN A 15 12.51 12.23 15.41
C GLN A 15 13.76 12.74 16.14
N ARG A 16 14.44 13.77 15.64
CA ARG A 16 15.63 14.36 16.29
C ARG A 16 15.32 15.29 17.46
N THR A 17 14.04 15.51 17.79
CA THR A 17 13.62 16.35 18.92
C THR A 17 13.23 15.53 20.15
N ARG A 18 13.95 14.45 20.47
CA ARG A 18 13.89 13.84 21.82
C ARG A 18 14.88 14.56 22.73
N ALA A 19 14.35 15.55 23.43
CA ALA A 19 15.02 16.21 24.54
C ALA A 19 15.52 15.19 25.57
N SER A 20 16.78 15.36 25.97
CA SER A 20 17.44 14.65 27.06
C SER A 20 16.65 14.74 28.37
N LEU A 21 15.82 13.73 28.64
CA LEU A 21 15.30 13.46 29.97
C LEU A 21 16.41 12.77 30.79
N ARG A 22 17.11 13.57 31.60
CA ARG A 22 17.98 13.06 32.67
C ARG A 22 17.09 12.39 33.72
N ILE A 23 17.09 11.07 33.74
CA ILE A 23 16.49 10.29 34.83
C ILE A 23 17.50 10.27 35.99
N PRO A 24 17.12 10.70 37.21
CA PRO A 24 17.97 10.56 38.38
C PRO A 24 18.05 9.08 38.80
N VAL A 25 19.28 8.62 39.00
CA VAL A 25 19.57 7.26 39.49
C VAL A 25 19.31 7.21 40.99
N GLU A 26 18.08 6.88 41.38
CA GLU A 26 17.77 6.48 42.76
C GLU A 26 17.89 4.97 42.92
N ARG A 27 18.73 4.59 43.89
CA ARG A 27 18.98 3.24 44.38
C ARG A 27 17.67 2.58 44.81
N PHE A 28 17.31 1.44 44.21
CA PHE A 28 16.38 0.52 44.86
C PHE A 28 16.83 -0.95 44.80
N ARG A 29 16.59 -1.60 45.93
CA ARG A 29 17.05 -2.91 46.39
C ARG A 29 16.62 -4.05 45.48
N ILE A 30 17.54 -4.97 45.25
CA ILE A 30 17.28 -6.34 44.77
C ILE A 30 16.57 -7.09 45.89
N LEU A 31 15.29 -7.44 45.67
CA LEU A 31 14.58 -8.45 46.45
C LEU A 31 14.53 -9.75 45.62
N HIS A 32 15.03 -10.80 46.27
CA HIS A 32 14.96 -12.26 46.03
C HIS A 32 14.64 -12.84 44.62
N PRO A 33 15.41 -13.85 44.18
CA PRO A 33 15.13 -14.59 42.94
C PRO A 33 13.96 -15.57 43.14
N GLU A 34 12.89 -15.38 42.38
CA GLU A 34 11.93 -16.46 42.13
C GLU A 34 12.57 -17.50 41.21
N ALA A 35 12.35 -18.77 41.52
CA ALA A 35 12.89 -19.89 40.76
C ALA A 35 12.42 -19.83 39.29
N PRO A 36 13.27 -20.21 38.32
CA PRO A 36 12.90 -20.18 36.92
C PRO A 36 11.74 -21.15 36.68
N MET A 37 10.59 -20.60 36.33
CA MET A 37 9.45 -21.36 35.82
C MET A 37 9.85 -21.96 34.47
N ASP A 38 9.64 -23.27 34.30
CA ASP A 38 9.93 -23.96 33.05
C ASP A 38 8.91 -23.53 31.99
N LEU A 39 9.37 -22.83 30.94
CA LEU A 39 8.59 -22.39 29.79
C LEU A 39 7.73 -23.51 29.18
N ARG A 40 8.14 -24.77 29.36
CA ARG A 40 7.38 -25.92 28.90
C ARG A 40 6.07 -26.14 29.68
N GLU A 41 6.07 -25.93 30.99
CA GLU A 41 4.86 -26.05 31.82
C GLU A 41 3.85 -24.94 31.52
N GLU A 42 4.31 -23.74 31.14
CA GLU A 42 3.44 -22.64 30.74
C GLU A 42 2.73 -22.94 29.42
N ILE A 43 3.45 -23.48 28.42
CA ILE A 43 2.87 -23.87 27.13
C ILE A 43 1.90 -25.05 27.28
N GLU A 44 2.23 -26.06 28.09
CA GLU A 44 1.33 -27.21 28.31
C GLU A 44 0.07 -26.81 29.08
N ARG A 45 0.17 -25.82 29.99
CA ARG A 45 -0.98 -25.26 30.70
C ARG A 45 -1.94 -24.56 29.74
N ASP A 46 -1.43 -23.68 28.88
CA ASP A 46 -2.24 -22.93 27.91
C ASP A 46 -2.92 -23.83 26.87
N LEU A 47 -2.28 -24.95 26.49
CA LEU A 47 -2.89 -25.92 25.57
C LEU A 47 -3.93 -26.85 26.23
N SER A 48 -3.99 -26.89 27.56
CA SER A 48 -4.89 -27.79 28.30
C SER A 48 -6.23 -27.17 28.70
N THR A 49 -6.35 -25.83 28.65
CA THR A 49 -7.55 -25.08 29.04
C THR A 49 -8.25 -24.49 27.84
N GLU A 50 -8.97 -25.32 27.09
CA GLU A 50 -10.33 -25.11 26.57
C GLU A 50 -10.66 -26.10 25.43
N PRO A 51 -11.87 -26.68 25.38
CA PRO A 51 -12.29 -27.49 24.26
C PRO A 51 -12.52 -26.60 23.04
N VAL A 52 -11.67 -26.72 22.01
CA VAL A 52 -11.89 -26.09 20.71
C VAL A 52 -13.20 -26.62 20.13
N ASP A 53 -14.21 -25.75 20.11
CA ASP A 53 -15.49 -26.02 19.48
C ASP A 53 -15.22 -26.23 17.99
N ARG A 54 -15.36 -27.49 17.54
CA ARG A 54 -15.05 -27.88 16.17
C ARG A 54 -16.11 -27.26 15.28
N PHE A 55 -15.80 -26.10 14.71
CA PHE A 55 -16.52 -25.54 13.57
C PHE A 55 -16.71 -26.65 12.53
N ALA A 56 -17.93 -27.15 12.42
CA ALA A 56 -18.30 -28.16 11.45
C ALA A 56 -18.23 -27.51 10.07
N ILE A 57 -17.09 -27.69 9.41
CA ILE A 57 -16.81 -27.26 8.03
C ILE A 57 -17.97 -27.67 7.09
N GLU A 58 -18.67 -28.75 7.41
CA GLU A 58 -19.84 -29.24 6.68
C GLU A 58 -21.04 -28.28 6.68
N ASP A 59 -21.25 -27.50 7.74
CA ASP A 59 -22.36 -26.53 7.80
C ASP A 59 -22.06 -25.25 7.03
N ALA A 60 -20.80 -24.79 7.04
CA ALA A 60 -20.33 -23.70 6.17
C ALA A 60 -20.41 -24.08 4.69
N LEU A 61 -20.07 -25.32 4.34
CA LEU A 61 -20.20 -25.84 2.97
C LEU A 61 -21.67 -26.01 2.54
N ARG A 62 -22.58 -26.31 3.47
CA ARG A 62 -24.03 -26.42 3.17
C ARG A 62 -24.66 -25.05 2.87
N ALA A 63 -24.25 -24.00 3.60
CA ALA A 63 -24.68 -22.64 3.34
C ALA A 63 -24.18 -22.14 1.97
N GLY A 64 -22.91 -22.41 1.62
CA GLY A 64 -22.34 -22.06 0.32
C GLY A 64 -23.04 -22.71 -0.88
N ARG A 65 -23.44 -23.98 -0.77
CA ARG A 65 -24.13 -24.70 -1.87
C ARG A 65 -25.51 -24.13 -2.19
N ARG A 66 -26.27 -23.64 -1.21
CA ARG A 66 -27.60 -23.05 -1.45
C ARG A 66 -27.51 -21.72 -2.22
N THR A 67 -26.46 -20.95 -2.00
CA THR A 67 -26.25 -19.66 -2.68
C THR A 67 -25.85 -19.84 -4.15
N VAL A 68 -25.09 -20.89 -4.47
CA VAL A 68 -24.70 -21.22 -5.86
C VAL A 68 -25.88 -21.73 -6.70
N VAL A 69 -26.80 -22.50 -6.10
CA VAL A 69 -28.01 -22.98 -6.81
C VAL A 69 -28.94 -21.83 -7.19
N ARG A 70 -29.04 -20.77 -6.38
CA ARG A 70 -29.82 -19.56 -6.74
C ARG A 70 -29.20 -18.78 -7.90
N ARG A 71 -27.86 -18.70 -7.99
CA ARG A 71 -27.19 -18.01 -9.12
C ARG A 71 -27.30 -18.78 -10.44
N ARG A 72 -27.36 -20.11 -10.42
CA ARG A 72 -27.55 -20.93 -11.64
C ARG A 72 -28.95 -20.88 -12.23
N ALA A 73 -29.97 -20.53 -11.45
CA ALA A 73 -31.34 -20.36 -11.97
C ALA A 73 -31.51 -19.08 -12.81
N LEU A 74 -30.66 -18.07 -12.60
CA LEU A 74 -30.72 -16.78 -13.32
C LEU A 74 -29.78 -16.70 -14.54
N SER A 75 -28.91 -17.70 -14.74
CA SER A 75 -27.90 -17.72 -15.81
C SER A 75 -28.14 -18.80 -16.88
N ALA A 76 -29.28 -19.49 -16.85
CA ALA A 76 -29.65 -20.49 -17.86
C ALA A 76 -30.21 -19.91 -19.18
N LEU A 77 -30.09 -18.58 -19.41
CA LEU A 77 -30.53 -17.92 -20.66
C LEU A 77 -29.42 -17.29 -21.50
N ALA A 78 -28.14 -17.49 -21.16
CA ALA A 78 -27.04 -17.09 -22.03
C ALA A 78 -25.97 -18.19 -22.05
N ALA A 79 -25.80 -18.75 -23.24
CA ALA A 79 -25.03 -19.96 -23.49
C ALA A 79 -23.51 -19.76 -23.37
N THR A 80 -22.83 -20.82 -22.93
CA THR A 80 -21.50 -21.36 -23.37
C THR A 80 -20.36 -20.36 -23.60
N VAL A 81 -19.20 -20.44 -22.92
CA VAL A 81 -18.12 -21.42 -23.15
C VAL A 81 -17.24 -21.59 -21.89
N ALA A 82 -16.66 -22.79 -21.74
CA ALA A 82 -15.73 -23.29 -20.71
C ALA A 82 -14.42 -22.46 -20.57
N SER A 83 -13.67 -22.44 -19.45
CA SER A 83 -12.98 -23.59 -18.83
C SER A 83 -12.25 -23.20 -17.52
N VAL A 84 -12.27 -24.15 -16.56
CA VAL A 84 -11.19 -24.67 -15.69
C VAL A 84 -10.39 -23.73 -14.75
N ALA A 85 -10.26 -24.23 -13.52
CA ALA A 85 -9.71 -23.63 -12.30
C ALA A 85 -8.20 -23.86 -12.07
N ILE A 86 -7.57 -22.95 -11.29
CA ILE A 86 -6.43 -23.17 -10.38
C ILE A 86 -6.60 -22.13 -9.24
N ALA A 87 -7.12 -22.46 -8.06
CA ALA A 87 -6.47 -23.02 -6.87
C ALA A 87 -5.41 -22.11 -6.18
N THR A 88 -5.83 -21.57 -5.03
CA THR A 88 -5.06 -21.19 -3.82
C THR A 88 -3.94 -20.15 -3.89
N SER A 89 -4.11 -19.00 -3.23
CA SER A 89 -3.32 -18.59 -2.05
C SER A 89 -3.79 -17.25 -1.45
N LEU A 90 -3.53 -17.12 -0.15
CA LEU A 90 -3.70 -15.98 0.76
C LEU A 90 -5.11 -15.51 1.12
N VAL A 91 -5.52 -15.86 2.35
CA VAL A 91 -6.53 -15.13 3.11
C VAL A 91 -5.87 -13.84 3.58
N VAL A 92 -6.01 -12.77 2.79
CA VAL A 92 -6.06 -11.43 3.38
C VAL A 92 -7.48 -11.31 3.92
N ALA A 93 -7.61 -10.93 5.20
CA ALA A 93 -8.90 -10.62 5.79
C ALA A 93 -9.48 -9.38 5.08
N LEU A 94 -10.15 -9.60 3.95
CA LEU A 94 -11.16 -8.70 3.44
C LEU A 94 -12.30 -8.77 4.45
N ASP A 95 -12.45 -7.75 5.28
CA ASP A 95 -13.66 -7.52 6.05
C ASP A 95 -14.75 -7.06 5.07
N PRO A 96 -15.74 -7.91 4.70
CA PRO A 96 -16.81 -7.51 3.80
C PRO A 96 -17.96 -6.83 4.56
N GLY A 97 -17.78 -6.45 5.83
CA GLY A 97 -18.90 -5.94 6.61
C GLY A 97 -18.60 -5.57 8.05
N ALA A 98 -17.79 -4.53 8.27
CA ALA A 98 -17.98 -3.64 9.41
C ALA A 98 -17.71 -2.21 8.96
N ALA A 99 -18.78 -1.48 8.72
CA ALA A 99 -18.72 -0.04 8.56
C ALA A 99 -18.27 0.60 9.89
N PRO A 100 -17.10 1.25 9.98
CA PRO A 100 -16.92 2.21 11.05
C PRO A 100 -17.90 3.36 10.80
N SER A 101 -18.60 3.76 11.86
CA SER A 101 -19.46 4.95 11.91
C SER A 101 -18.61 6.22 11.87
N GLY A 102 -18.02 6.51 10.71
CA GLY A 102 -17.58 7.85 10.33
C GLY A 102 -18.63 8.44 9.40
N ASP A 103 -19.01 9.70 9.61
CA ASP A 103 -20.04 10.42 8.87
C ASP A 103 -19.93 10.19 7.35
N ARG A 104 -20.94 9.53 6.80
CA ARG A 104 -21.09 9.31 5.36
C ARG A 104 -21.89 10.46 4.78
N VAL A 105 -21.30 11.24 3.89
CA VAL A 105 -22.06 12.17 3.04
C VAL A 105 -21.86 11.75 1.59
N ALA A 106 -22.84 11.02 1.05
CA ALA A 106 -23.00 10.91 -0.40
C ALA A 106 -23.60 12.24 -0.89
N SER A 107 -22.86 12.99 -1.70
CA SER A 107 -23.39 14.22 -2.30
C SER A 107 -24.44 13.85 -3.34
N ARG A 108 -25.72 13.97 -2.99
CA ARG A 108 -26.84 13.82 -3.93
C ARG A 108 -27.11 15.16 -4.61
N GLY A 109 -26.81 15.23 -5.91
CA GLY A 109 -27.64 15.89 -6.92
C GLY A 109 -27.66 17.44 -7.02
N ALA A 110 -27.37 17.85 -8.26
CA ALA A 110 -27.90 18.97 -9.04
C ALA A 110 -27.16 20.33 -9.04
N ASP A 111 -26.74 20.65 -10.27
CA ASP A 111 -26.38 21.93 -10.86
C ASP A 111 -25.13 22.65 -10.34
N ARG A 112 -24.30 22.98 -11.35
CA ARG A 112 -23.18 23.93 -11.41
C ARG A 112 -23.23 24.93 -10.26
N CYS A 113 -22.11 25.11 -9.57
CA CYS A 113 -21.92 26.12 -8.52
C CYS A 113 -22.07 27.56 -9.04
N ASP A 114 -23.27 27.93 -9.50
CA ASP A 114 -23.71 29.30 -9.68
C ASP A 114 -24.50 29.67 -8.41
N LEU A 115 -23.92 30.51 -7.56
CA LEU A 115 -24.55 31.09 -6.36
C LEU A 115 -25.88 31.80 -6.71
N PRO A 116 -26.82 32.10 -5.76
CA PRO A 116 -27.04 31.55 -4.43
C PRO A 116 -28.48 30.99 -4.31
N SER A 117 -28.64 29.73 -3.92
CA SER A 117 -29.89 29.25 -3.33
C SER A 117 -29.61 28.87 -1.89
N ALA A 118 -30.32 29.54 -0.97
CA ALA A 118 -30.16 29.43 0.47
C ALA A 118 -30.22 27.96 0.92
N GLY A 119 -29.10 27.45 1.45
CA GLY A 119 -29.07 26.15 2.13
C GLY A 119 -27.85 25.28 1.86
N ARG A 120 -27.08 25.51 0.79
CA ARG A 120 -25.83 24.75 0.56
C ARG A 120 -24.69 25.33 1.39
N THR A 121 -24.00 24.46 2.13
CA THR A 121 -22.83 24.85 2.92
C THR A 121 -21.63 25.03 2.00
N SER A 122 -20.66 25.89 2.35
CA SER A 122 -19.46 26.08 1.50
C SER A 122 -18.68 24.79 1.28
N ALA A 123 -18.78 23.84 2.22
CA ALA A 123 -18.17 22.51 2.14
C ALA A 123 -18.72 21.66 0.97
N GLU A 124 -20.02 21.77 0.66
CA GLU A 124 -20.61 21.05 -0.47
C GLU A 124 -20.10 21.60 -1.81
N CYS A 125 -19.98 22.92 -1.94
CA CYS A 125 -19.45 23.58 -3.14
C CYS A 125 -17.95 23.30 -3.35
N GLU A 126 -17.18 23.19 -2.27
CA GLU A 126 -15.77 22.84 -2.30
C GLU A 126 -15.58 21.40 -2.83
N GLY A 127 -16.39 20.46 -2.34
CA GLY A 127 -16.40 19.07 -2.83
C GLY A 127 -16.65 18.98 -4.34
N TYR A 128 -17.57 19.78 -4.89
CA TYR A 128 -17.87 19.76 -6.34
C TYR A 128 -16.72 20.25 -7.23
N GLN A 129 -15.91 21.22 -6.78
CA GLN A 129 -14.75 21.67 -7.56
C GLN A 129 -13.62 20.64 -7.53
N LEU A 130 -13.41 20.01 -6.37
CA LEU A 130 -12.41 18.96 -6.20
C LEU A 130 -12.73 17.71 -7.02
N LEU A 131 -14.02 17.41 -7.18
CA LEU A 131 -14.50 16.23 -7.89
C LEU A 131 -14.73 16.45 -9.38
N GLN A 132 -14.28 17.56 -10.00
CA GLN A 132 -14.42 17.75 -11.46
C GLN A 132 -13.50 16.83 -12.26
N ASP A 133 -12.27 16.69 -11.79
CA ASP A 133 -11.25 15.92 -12.48
C ASP A 133 -11.23 14.49 -11.93
N ASP A 134 -11.27 14.33 -10.60
CA ASP A 134 -11.18 13.02 -9.95
C ASP A 134 -12.53 12.55 -9.34
N PRO A 135 -12.83 11.24 -9.32
CA PRO A 135 -14.10 10.72 -8.80
C PRO A 135 -14.15 10.67 -7.27
N VAL A 136 -13.02 10.84 -6.58
CA VAL A 136 -12.94 10.78 -5.12
C VAL A 136 -11.81 11.68 -4.62
N ALA A 137 -12.05 12.44 -3.55
CA ALA A 137 -11.07 13.36 -2.99
C ALA A 137 -11.34 13.64 -1.50
N TYR A 138 -10.36 14.19 -0.79
CA TYR A 138 -10.58 14.80 0.52
C TYR A 138 -10.97 16.27 0.38
N THR A 139 -11.97 16.73 1.14
CA THR A 139 -12.21 18.15 1.38
C THR A 139 -11.12 18.75 2.25
N SER A 140 -10.97 20.09 2.29
CA SER A 140 -10.05 20.75 3.23
C SER A 140 -10.32 20.44 4.70
N SER A 141 -11.53 19.98 5.04
CA SER A 141 -11.92 19.56 6.39
C SER A 141 -11.55 18.11 6.72
N GLY A 142 -10.87 17.39 5.83
CA GLY A 142 -10.51 15.97 6.03
C GLY A 142 -11.65 15.00 5.73
N THR A 143 -12.76 15.46 5.14
CA THR A 143 -13.87 14.58 4.78
C THR A 143 -13.64 13.97 3.41
N LEU A 144 -13.64 12.64 3.33
CA LEU A 144 -13.55 11.94 2.05
C LEU A 144 -14.90 12.02 1.32
N VAL A 145 -14.90 12.59 0.12
CA VAL A 145 -16.09 12.77 -0.73
C VAL A 145 -15.94 12.01 -2.04
N ILE A 146 -17.06 11.48 -2.55
CA ILE A 146 -17.14 10.79 -3.83
C ILE A 146 -18.06 11.58 -4.77
N ARG A 147 -17.73 11.59 -6.06
CA ARG A 147 -18.57 12.11 -7.15
C ARG A 147 -19.91 11.37 -7.21
N ASP A 148 -20.97 12.11 -7.52
CA ASP A 148 -22.29 11.51 -7.71
C ASP A 148 -22.26 10.46 -8.84
N GLY A 149 -22.99 9.35 -8.66
CA GLY A 149 -22.96 8.20 -9.55
C GLY A 149 -21.82 7.20 -9.32
N TRP A 150 -20.78 7.57 -8.55
CA TRP A 150 -19.68 6.67 -8.20
C TRP A 150 -19.89 6.03 -6.83
N THR A 151 -19.34 4.82 -6.65
CA THR A 151 -19.48 4.04 -5.41
C THR A 151 -18.17 3.36 -5.03
N TYR A 152 -17.92 3.19 -3.72
CA TYR A 152 -16.79 2.41 -3.23
C TYR A 152 -16.98 0.92 -3.47
N THR A 153 -15.96 0.25 -3.99
CA THR A 153 -15.88 -1.21 -4.07
C THR A 153 -14.84 -1.78 -3.11
N ALA A 154 -13.77 -1.02 -2.82
CA ALA A 154 -12.75 -1.39 -1.84
C ALA A 154 -12.15 -0.17 -1.14
N ARG A 155 -11.59 -0.38 0.05
CA ARG A 155 -10.87 0.64 0.81
C ARG A 155 -9.79 0.01 1.68
N ILE A 156 -8.61 0.62 1.70
CA ILE A 156 -7.50 0.28 2.60
C ILE A 156 -7.22 1.52 3.46
N MET A 157 -7.26 1.34 4.78
CA MET A 157 -6.93 2.38 5.75
C MET A 157 -5.44 2.35 6.05
N ASP A 158 -4.88 3.53 6.33
CA ASP A 158 -3.49 3.74 6.74
C ASP A 158 -2.46 3.04 5.83
N PRO A 159 -2.59 3.13 4.48
CA PRO A 159 -1.66 2.49 3.55
C PRO A 159 -0.25 3.12 3.62
N LEU A 160 -0.13 4.30 4.24
CA LEU A 160 1.11 5.02 4.47
C LEU A 160 1.38 5.08 5.98
N VAL A 161 2.28 4.23 6.48
CA VAL A 161 2.80 4.29 7.87
C VAL A 161 3.13 5.73 8.29
N GLY A 162 2.52 6.17 9.39
CA GLY A 162 2.75 7.49 9.99
C GLY A 162 2.01 8.65 9.30
N VAL A 163 1.14 8.36 8.33
CA VAL A 163 0.40 9.36 7.56
C VAL A 163 -1.05 8.93 7.47
N ASP A 164 -1.94 9.83 7.91
CA ASP A 164 -3.38 9.64 7.77
C ASP A 164 -3.74 9.64 6.28
N ALA A 165 -3.96 8.45 5.75
CA ALA A 165 -4.21 8.22 4.33
C ALA A 165 -5.23 7.11 4.15
N ALA A 166 -5.89 7.13 3.00
CA ALA A 166 -6.77 6.05 2.56
C ALA A 166 -6.47 5.75 1.10
N ALA A 167 -6.43 4.46 0.78
CA ALA A 167 -6.56 4.04 -0.59
C ALA A 167 -8.00 3.59 -0.83
N VAL A 168 -8.57 3.98 -1.96
CA VAL A 168 -9.95 3.63 -2.34
C VAL A 168 -10.02 3.17 -3.78
N GLU A 169 -10.90 2.21 -4.01
CA GLU A 169 -11.36 1.81 -5.33
C GLU A 169 -12.80 2.29 -5.49
N VAL A 170 -13.07 3.05 -6.54
CA VAL A 170 -14.39 3.57 -6.86
C VAL A 170 -14.80 3.21 -8.29
N THR A 171 -16.11 3.01 -8.51
CA THR A 171 -16.67 2.71 -9.83
C THR A 171 -18.04 3.35 -10.01
N ASP A 172 -18.38 3.73 -11.24
CA ASP A 172 -19.74 4.08 -11.67
C ASP A 172 -20.45 2.95 -12.44
N GLY A 173 -19.81 1.77 -12.52
CA GLY A 173 -20.27 0.59 -13.23
C GLY A 173 -19.77 0.47 -14.68
N ALA A 174 -19.28 1.56 -15.28
CA ALA A 174 -18.60 1.53 -16.57
C ALA A 174 -17.08 1.65 -16.38
N ASP A 175 -16.65 2.61 -15.55
CA ASP A 175 -15.26 2.92 -15.29
C ASP A 175 -14.89 2.60 -13.84
N THR A 176 -13.59 2.41 -13.59
CA THR A 176 -13.04 2.21 -12.24
C THR A 176 -11.89 3.20 -12.06
N ASP A 177 -11.71 3.71 -10.85
CA ASP A 177 -10.57 4.54 -10.49
C ASP A 177 -10.00 4.06 -9.15
N TRP A 178 -8.68 4.01 -9.09
CA TRP A 178 -7.92 3.71 -7.89
C TRP A 178 -7.26 4.97 -7.38
N ALA A 179 -7.54 5.35 -6.14
CA ALA A 179 -6.98 6.55 -5.53
C ALA A 179 -6.22 6.21 -4.26
N LEU A 180 -5.04 6.80 -4.07
CA LEU A 180 -4.34 6.88 -2.80
C LEU A 180 -4.33 8.35 -2.36
N LEU A 181 -4.99 8.63 -1.25
CA LEU A 181 -5.32 9.96 -0.80
C LEU A 181 -4.78 10.17 0.61
N LYS A 182 -4.05 11.27 0.81
CA LYS A 182 -3.65 11.75 2.14
C LYS A 182 -4.69 12.71 2.67
N GLU A 183 -5.11 12.52 3.92
CA GLU A 183 -5.98 13.45 4.61
C GLU A 183 -5.24 14.79 4.83
N PRO A 184 -5.86 15.95 4.53
CA PRO A 184 -5.25 17.24 4.77
C PRO A 184 -4.81 17.39 6.22
N GLY A 185 -3.50 17.51 6.43
CA GLY A 185 -2.92 17.80 7.74
C GLY A 185 -3.06 19.27 8.12
N ALA A 186 -2.56 19.63 9.31
CA ALA A 186 -2.50 21.01 9.77
C ALA A 186 -1.65 21.94 8.86
N ASP A 187 -0.76 21.35 8.05
CA ASP A 187 0.06 22.05 7.06
C ASP A 187 -0.68 22.29 5.73
N GLY A 188 -1.91 21.76 5.60
CA GLY A 188 -2.71 21.83 4.37
C GLY A 188 -2.13 21.03 3.21
N SER A 189 -1.13 20.17 3.45
CA SER A 189 -0.53 19.38 2.38
C SER A 189 -1.48 18.25 1.95
N LEU A 190 -1.83 18.27 0.67
CA LEU A 190 -2.64 17.23 0.03
C LEU A 190 -1.72 16.35 -0.81
N PHE A 191 -1.96 15.05 -0.77
CA PHE A 191 -1.41 14.09 -1.70
C PHE A 191 -2.57 13.27 -2.26
N ALA A 192 -2.67 13.21 -3.57
CA ALA A 192 -3.61 12.38 -4.28
C ALA A 192 -2.90 11.73 -5.45
N GLN A 193 -3.02 10.43 -5.57
CA GLN A 193 -2.56 9.68 -6.72
C GLN A 193 -3.69 8.82 -7.23
N HIS A 194 -4.10 9.07 -8.46
CA HIS A 194 -5.14 8.36 -9.16
C HIS A 194 -4.55 7.43 -10.23
N ALA A 195 -5.27 6.38 -10.56
CA ALA A 195 -4.96 5.49 -11.66
C ALA A 195 -6.23 4.81 -12.17
N ASP A 196 -6.44 4.86 -13.48
CA ASP A 196 -7.40 4.00 -14.16
C ASP A 196 -6.79 2.60 -14.30
N PRO A 197 -7.37 1.55 -13.69
CA PRO A 197 -6.85 0.19 -13.83
C PRO A 197 -6.89 -0.33 -15.28
N ALA A 198 -7.67 0.26 -16.19
CA ALA A 198 -7.65 -0.06 -17.61
C ALA A 198 -6.40 0.46 -18.33
N ASP A 199 -5.79 1.54 -17.82
CA ASP A 199 -4.48 2.04 -18.29
C ASP A 199 -3.31 1.24 -17.70
N LEU A 200 -3.58 0.49 -16.63
CA LEU A 200 -2.64 -0.45 -16.03
C LEU A 200 -2.74 -1.80 -16.76
N ARG A 201 -1.75 -2.67 -16.58
CA ARG A 201 -1.89 -4.04 -17.11
C ARG A 201 -3.02 -4.74 -16.37
N GLY A 202 -3.88 -5.43 -17.14
CA GLY A 202 -5.16 -5.98 -16.66
C GLY A 202 -5.09 -7.07 -15.59
N ASP A 203 -3.90 -7.44 -15.12
CA ASP A 203 -3.66 -8.40 -14.05
C ASP A 203 -3.16 -7.74 -12.74
N LEU A 204 -2.94 -6.42 -12.72
CA LEU A 204 -2.66 -5.69 -11.48
C LEU A 204 -3.90 -5.70 -10.59
N THR A 205 -3.71 -5.87 -9.28
CA THR A 205 -4.79 -5.75 -8.29
C THR A 205 -4.68 -4.43 -7.55
N PHE A 206 -5.81 -3.94 -7.03
CA PHE A 206 -5.86 -2.71 -6.24
C PHE A 206 -4.86 -2.74 -5.08
N GLY A 207 -4.81 -3.82 -4.29
CA GLY A 207 -3.86 -3.93 -3.17
C GLY A 207 -2.39 -3.93 -3.60
N ALA A 208 -2.06 -4.54 -4.75
CA ALA A 208 -0.70 -4.51 -5.29
C ALA A 208 -0.30 -3.11 -5.75
N TRP A 209 -1.23 -2.40 -6.42
CA TRP A 209 -1.03 -1.00 -6.78
C TRP A 209 -0.86 -0.10 -5.56
N VAL A 210 -1.68 -0.25 -4.51
CA VAL A 210 -1.55 0.51 -3.26
C VAL A 210 -0.18 0.27 -2.62
N SER A 211 0.23 -1.00 -2.51
CA SER A 211 1.54 -1.36 -1.93
C SER A 211 2.69 -0.70 -2.69
N TYR A 212 2.58 -0.67 -4.02
CA TYR A 212 3.55 -0.02 -4.91
C TYR A 212 3.57 1.51 -4.74
N VAL A 213 2.41 2.17 -4.73
CA VAL A 213 2.37 3.63 -4.57
C VAL A 213 2.89 4.01 -3.19
N ALA A 214 2.52 3.26 -2.16
CA ALA A 214 2.99 3.44 -0.80
C ALA A 214 4.52 3.31 -0.70
N SER A 215 5.10 2.27 -1.31
CA SER A 215 6.55 2.07 -1.29
C SER A 215 7.31 3.22 -1.98
N ARG A 216 6.79 3.75 -3.09
CA ARG A 216 7.38 4.95 -3.73
C ARG A 216 7.31 6.17 -2.83
N TRP A 217 6.18 6.36 -2.15
CA TRP A 217 5.99 7.52 -1.29
C TRP A 217 6.91 7.46 -0.06
N GLN A 218 7.10 6.27 0.51
CA GLN A 218 7.87 6.06 1.73
C GLN A 218 9.36 5.76 1.48
N GLY A 219 9.76 5.48 0.23
CA GLY A 219 11.10 5.00 -0.10
C GLY A 219 11.41 3.59 0.42
N THR A 220 10.39 2.85 0.86
CA THR A 220 10.53 1.48 1.37
C THR A 220 10.59 0.47 0.22
N PRO A 221 11.17 -0.72 0.42
CA PRO A 221 11.20 -1.74 -0.61
C PRO A 221 9.80 -2.26 -0.94
N ALA A 222 9.50 -2.37 -2.23
CA ALA A 222 8.32 -3.07 -2.73
C ALA A 222 8.64 -4.56 -2.97
N THR A 223 7.82 -5.46 -2.42
CA THR A 223 7.97 -6.92 -2.57
C THR A 223 7.19 -7.50 -3.75
N LEU A 224 6.33 -6.70 -4.39
CA LEU A 224 5.31 -7.15 -5.36
C LEU A 224 5.48 -6.54 -6.76
N LEU A 225 6.70 -6.20 -7.16
CA LEU A 225 6.99 -5.64 -8.49
C LEU A 225 7.67 -6.64 -9.42
N VAL A 226 8.63 -7.39 -8.89
CA VAL A 226 9.42 -8.36 -9.63
C VAL A 226 9.64 -9.60 -8.79
N ALA A 227 9.95 -10.71 -9.45
CA ALA A 227 10.40 -11.93 -8.81
C ALA A 227 11.63 -12.46 -9.56
N TYR A 228 12.50 -13.18 -8.84
CA TYR A 228 13.58 -13.89 -9.52
C TYR A 228 13.09 -15.20 -10.09
N THR A 229 13.38 -15.42 -11.37
CA THR A 229 13.21 -16.71 -12.01
C THR A 229 14.22 -17.73 -11.45
N ARG A 230 14.02 -19.01 -11.79
CA ARG A 230 14.98 -20.07 -11.47
C ARG A 230 16.35 -19.85 -12.12
N GLY A 231 16.40 -19.13 -13.24
CA GLY A 231 17.63 -18.80 -13.96
C GLY A 231 18.42 -17.64 -13.36
N GLY A 232 17.84 -16.90 -12.40
CA GLY A 232 18.47 -15.74 -11.78
C GLY A 232 18.06 -14.39 -12.39
N ASP A 233 17.37 -14.39 -13.53
CA ASP A 233 16.79 -13.18 -14.13
C ASP A 233 15.58 -12.67 -13.33
N LEU A 234 15.25 -11.39 -13.46
CA LEU A 234 14.00 -10.84 -12.94
C LEU A 234 12.89 -11.02 -13.96
N GLU A 235 11.71 -11.35 -13.43
CA GLU A 235 10.44 -11.34 -14.11
C GLU A 235 9.54 -10.30 -13.42
N ALA A 236 8.85 -9.48 -14.21
CA ALA A 236 7.84 -8.57 -13.67
C ALA A 236 6.67 -9.39 -13.13
N LEU A 237 6.19 -9.01 -11.94
CA LEU A 237 4.94 -9.54 -11.42
C LEU A 237 3.74 -8.96 -12.18
N PRO A 238 2.55 -9.59 -12.08
CA PRO A 238 1.33 -9.09 -12.70
C PRO A 238 1.14 -7.59 -12.50
N GLY A 239 0.80 -6.90 -13.58
CA GLY A 239 0.65 -5.45 -13.58
C GLY A 239 1.82 -4.66 -14.14
N TRP A 240 3.01 -5.27 -14.27
CA TRP A 240 4.24 -4.56 -14.62
C TRP A 240 4.92 -5.13 -15.87
N ALA A 241 5.76 -4.32 -16.50
CA ALA A 241 6.70 -4.76 -17.52
C ALA A 241 8.10 -4.26 -17.19
N ILE A 242 9.09 -5.14 -17.35
CA ILE A 242 10.50 -4.74 -17.31
C ILE A 242 10.83 -4.03 -18.62
N ARG A 243 11.25 -2.77 -18.54
CA ARG A 243 11.83 -2.01 -19.66
C ARG A 243 13.31 -2.27 -19.82
N GLN A 244 14.04 -2.25 -18.70
CA GLN A 244 15.47 -2.51 -18.64
C GLN A 244 15.79 -3.27 -17.36
N GLN A 245 16.76 -4.17 -17.40
CA GLN A 245 17.26 -4.82 -16.19
C GLN A 245 18.73 -5.22 -16.36
N ALA A 246 19.40 -5.38 -15.22
CA ALA A 246 20.65 -6.11 -15.12
C ALA A 246 20.67 -6.90 -13.82
N THR A 247 21.07 -8.16 -13.88
CA THR A 247 21.13 -9.11 -12.75
C THR A 247 22.57 -9.60 -12.56
N GLY A 248 22.86 -10.19 -11.39
CA GLY A 248 24.21 -10.67 -11.06
C GLY A 248 25.24 -9.54 -10.93
N LEU A 249 24.77 -8.35 -10.58
CA LEU A 249 25.60 -7.16 -10.43
C LEU A 249 26.45 -7.25 -9.17
N THR A 250 27.70 -6.82 -9.28
CA THR A 250 28.50 -6.44 -8.12
C THR A 250 28.35 -4.94 -7.91
N MET A 251 27.84 -4.52 -6.74
CA MET A 251 27.69 -3.10 -6.45
C MET A 251 29.05 -2.38 -6.48
N PRO A 252 29.12 -1.16 -7.03
CA PRO A 252 30.37 -0.43 -7.17
C PRO A 252 30.97 -0.03 -5.81
N ALA A 253 32.29 0.19 -5.79
CA ALA A 253 32.97 0.71 -4.60
C ALA A 253 32.36 2.06 -4.18
N GLY A 254 32.12 2.23 -2.88
CA GLY A 254 31.49 3.44 -2.34
C GLY A 254 29.96 3.43 -2.35
N TYR A 255 29.32 2.35 -2.83
CA TYR A 255 27.89 2.14 -2.65
C TYR A 255 27.52 2.12 -1.16
N ARG A 256 26.49 2.89 -0.78
CA ARG A 256 26.04 3.07 0.62
C ARG A 256 24.61 2.56 0.89
N GLY A 257 23.94 1.97 -0.10
CA GLY A 257 22.54 1.54 0.03
C GLY A 257 22.36 0.15 0.66
N PRO A 258 21.17 -0.44 0.53
CA PRO A 258 20.86 -1.77 1.05
C PRO A 258 21.89 -2.84 0.65
N THR A 259 22.33 -3.65 1.62
CA THR A 259 23.28 -4.74 1.37
C THR A 259 22.65 -5.85 0.56
N GLY A 260 23.44 -6.55 -0.26
CA GLY A 260 22.95 -7.71 -1.01
C GLY A 260 22.09 -7.37 -2.24
N VAL A 261 22.05 -6.11 -2.65
CA VAL A 261 21.54 -5.72 -3.98
C VAL A 261 22.42 -6.36 -5.03
N ASP A 262 21.81 -7.14 -5.92
CA ASP A 262 22.48 -7.85 -7.01
C ASP A 262 21.81 -7.61 -8.36
N ALA A 263 20.79 -6.77 -8.41
CA ALA A 263 20.09 -6.41 -9.64
C ALA A 263 19.58 -4.97 -9.62
N VAL A 264 19.37 -4.45 -10.82
CA VAL A 264 18.75 -3.15 -11.09
C VAL A 264 17.69 -3.35 -12.15
N VAL A 265 16.52 -2.74 -11.98
CA VAL A 265 15.40 -2.85 -12.92
C VAL A 265 14.70 -1.52 -13.12
N GLN A 266 14.24 -1.27 -14.34
CA GLN A 266 13.32 -0.18 -14.69
C GLN A 266 12.01 -0.82 -15.15
N LEU A 267 10.90 -0.38 -14.56
CA LEU A 267 9.56 -0.82 -14.92
C LEU A 267 8.90 0.17 -15.90
N ASP A 268 7.72 -0.19 -16.41
CA ASP A 268 6.98 0.60 -17.39
C ASP A 268 6.06 1.69 -16.80
N ASP A 269 5.89 1.64 -15.48
CA ASP A 269 5.14 2.56 -14.63
C ASP A 269 5.61 4.01 -14.71
N ASP A 270 6.92 4.23 -14.67
CA ASP A 270 7.54 5.55 -14.70
C ASP A 270 8.94 5.43 -15.29
N ALA A 271 9.14 6.07 -16.44
CA ALA A 271 10.46 6.11 -17.10
C ALA A 271 11.56 6.76 -16.26
N ARG A 272 11.23 7.45 -15.16
CA ARG A 272 12.20 8.10 -14.27
C ARG A 272 12.50 7.30 -13.00
N THR A 273 11.71 6.28 -12.71
CA THR A 273 11.91 5.47 -11.51
C THR A 273 12.68 4.20 -11.87
N TRP A 274 13.79 3.99 -11.17
CA TRP A 274 14.58 2.77 -11.24
C TRP A 274 14.48 2.05 -9.90
N TYR A 275 14.76 0.76 -9.86
CA TYR A 275 14.73 -0.02 -8.62
C TYR A 275 16.04 -0.76 -8.44
N LEU A 276 16.61 -0.64 -7.25
CA LEU A 276 17.66 -1.54 -6.78
C LEU A 276 16.98 -2.79 -6.21
N VAL A 277 17.38 -3.98 -6.64
CA VAL A 277 16.72 -5.22 -6.25
C VAL A 277 17.65 -6.08 -5.41
N GLN A 278 17.17 -6.44 -4.23
CA GLN A 278 17.82 -7.34 -3.30
C GLN A 278 17.04 -8.64 -3.20
N ARG A 279 17.74 -9.77 -3.15
CA ARG A 279 17.15 -11.07 -2.83
C ARG A 279 17.11 -11.27 -1.31
N ALA A 280 15.92 -11.37 -0.72
CA ALA A 280 15.75 -11.55 0.73
C ALA A 280 14.61 -12.51 1.04
N GLY A 281 14.87 -13.57 1.81
CA GLY A 281 13.84 -14.52 2.24
C GLY A 281 13.07 -15.20 1.09
N GLY A 282 13.71 -15.37 -0.09
CA GLY A 282 13.06 -15.91 -1.28
C GLY A 282 12.24 -14.88 -2.08
N MET A 283 12.17 -13.63 -1.61
CA MET A 283 11.51 -12.51 -2.28
C MET A 283 12.52 -11.59 -2.98
N ALA A 284 12.04 -10.80 -3.93
CA ALA A 284 12.78 -9.68 -4.50
C ALA A 284 12.27 -8.38 -3.86
N LEU A 285 13.15 -7.71 -3.12
CA LEU A 285 12.89 -6.41 -2.53
C LEU A 285 13.36 -5.33 -3.50
N ALA A 286 12.43 -4.57 -4.07
CA ALA A 286 12.71 -3.51 -5.02
C ALA A 286 12.69 -2.14 -4.33
N PHE A 287 13.85 -1.53 -4.15
CA PHE A 287 14.01 -0.21 -3.53
C PHE A 287 13.96 0.88 -4.60
N PRO A 288 13.01 1.82 -4.55
CA PRO A 288 12.90 2.87 -5.56
C PRO A 288 14.09 3.83 -5.49
N LEU A 289 14.65 4.13 -6.66
CA LEU A 289 15.71 5.09 -6.90
C LEU A 289 15.16 6.21 -7.77
N PHE A 290 15.09 7.41 -7.21
CA PHE A 290 14.56 8.59 -7.90
C PHE A 290 15.68 9.40 -8.55
N GLY A 291 15.52 9.70 -9.84
CA GLY A 291 16.47 10.54 -10.55
C GLY A 291 16.21 10.59 -12.04
N ARG A 292 17.16 11.16 -12.78
CA ARG A 292 17.14 11.15 -14.25
C ARG A 292 18.23 10.21 -14.72
N PHE A 293 17.88 8.94 -14.87
CA PHE A 293 18.79 7.90 -15.34
C PHE A 293 18.26 7.37 -16.68
N GLY A 294 19.13 7.30 -17.70
CA GLY A 294 18.78 6.77 -19.01
C GLY A 294 19.05 5.28 -19.15
N SER A 295 20.00 4.74 -18.38
CA SER A 295 20.43 3.35 -18.45
C SER A 295 20.86 2.77 -17.10
N VAL A 296 21.13 1.47 -17.09
CA VAL A 296 21.70 0.76 -15.94
C VAL A 296 23.05 1.38 -15.54
N GLU A 297 23.89 1.76 -16.51
CA GLU A 297 25.20 2.38 -16.26
C GLU A 297 25.05 3.74 -15.55
N ASP A 298 24.07 4.55 -15.94
CA ASP A 298 23.77 5.82 -15.27
C ASP A 298 23.37 5.60 -13.81
N VAL A 299 22.55 4.58 -13.55
CA VAL A 299 22.16 4.18 -12.19
C VAL A 299 23.39 3.76 -11.38
N LEU A 300 24.23 2.88 -11.92
CA LEU A 300 25.44 2.40 -11.25
C LEU A 300 26.44 3.53 -10.97
N ALA A 301 26.61 4.45 -11.92
CA ALA A 301 27.43 5.64 -11.75
C ALA A 301 26.85 6.53 -10.63
N HIS A 302 25.54 6.74 -10.60
CA HIS A 302 24.89 7.53 -9.56
C HIS A 302 25.08 6.93 -8.18
N VAL A 303 24.78 5.63 -7.98
CA VAL A 303 24.84 5.00 -6.66
C VAL A 303 26.27 4.83 -6.12
N SER A 304 27.28 4.95 -6.98
CA SER A 304 28.70 5.03 -6.59
C SER A 304 29.15 6.46 -6.24
N SER A 305 28.35 7.47 -6.57
CA SER A 305 28.76 8.87 -6.41
C SER A 305 28.58 9.36 -4.97
N PRO A 306 29.38 10.34 -4.51
CA PRO A 306 29.17 10.98 -3.21
C PRO A 306 27.81 11.65 -3.05
N ALA A 307 27.14 11.99 -4.17
CA ALA A 307 25.83 12.63 -4.19
C ALA A 307 24.68 11.65 -3.89
N TYR A 308 24.91 10.34 -4.04
CA TYR A 308 23.93 9.33 -3.66
C TYR A 308 23.85 9.20 -2.15
N ASP A 309 22.69 9.57 -1.62
CA ASP A 309 22.38 9.57 -0.19
C ASP A 309 21.14 8.68 0.03
N PRO A 310 21.33 7.40 0.37
CA PRO A 310 20.22 6.45 0.53
C PRO A 310 19.31 6.78 1.72
N ASP A 311 19.82 7.50 2.73
CA ASP A 311 19.00 7.99 3.86
C ASP A 311 17.99 9.03 3.38
N ARG A 312 18.40 9.93 2.47
CA ARG A 312 17.49 10.90 1.85
C ARG A 312 16.45 10.29 0.95
N GLN A 313 16.73 9.10 0.41
CA GLN A 313 15.77 8.34 -0.39
C GLN A 313 14.92 7.39 0.48
N CYS A 314 15.06 7.47 1.82
CA CYS A 314 14.35 6.62 2.77
C CYS A 314 14.57 5.10 2.53
N MET A 315 15.65 4.73 1.83
CA MET A 315 15.95 3.32 1.48
C MET A 315 16.56 2.53 2.65
N LEU A 316 17.19 3.22 3.59
CA LEU A 316 17.70 2.64 4.81
C LEU A 316 16.68 2.87 5.92
N GLY A 317 15.55 2.14 5.86
CA GLY A 317 14.72 1.98 7.05
C GLY A 317 15.58 1.38 8.16
N GLU A 318 15.44 1.86 9.40
CA GLU A 318 16.08 1.20 10.55
C GLU A 318 15.67 -0.28 10.51
N ALA A 319 16.63 -1.17 10.26
CA ALA A 319 16.43 -2.60 10.45
C ALA A 319 16.19 -2.80 11.95
N GLN A 320 14.92 -2.79 12.36
CA GLN A 320 14.48 -3.16 13.70
C GLN A 320 14.22 -4.66 13.76
#